data_AF-A0A7Y2K681-F1
#
_entry.id   AF-A0A7Y2K681-F1
#
_cell.length_a   1.000
_cell.length_b   1.000
_cell.length_c   1.000
_cell.angle_alpha   90.00
_cell.angle_beta   90.00
_cell.angle_gamma   90.00
#
_symmetry.space_group_name_H-M   'P 1'
#
loop_
_entity.id
_entity.type
_entity.pdbx_description
1 polymer ?
#
loop_
_entity_poly.entity_id
_entity_poly.type
_entity_poly.pdbx_seq_one_letter_code
_entity_poly.pdbx_strand_id
1 'polypeptide(L)'
;MRTKLIVISILFLLFAILAVQNTTTTELKIFFWNLSIPLIVLIVVIFIIGLVIGIITCSVYERRKKKELETENHTNSQENK
;
A
#
# COMPACT_ATOMS: atom_id res chain seq x y z
N MET A 1 16.54 -9.21 -20.04
CA MET A 1 15.27 -9.27 -19.25
C MET A 1 15.21 -10.49 -18.32
N ARG A 2 15.71 -11.68 -18.70
CA ARG A 2 15.64 -12.90 -17.87
C ARG A 2 16.46 -12.86 -16.58
N THR A 3 17.64 -12.24 -16.60
CA THR A 3 18.50 -12.08 -15.41
C THR A 3 17.87 -11.20 -14.33
N LYS A 4 17.17 -10.13 -14.72
CA LYS A 4 16.43 -9.28 -13.76
C LYS A 4 15.34 -10.07 -13.04
N LEU A 5 14.62 -10.92 -13.78
CA LEU A 5 13.58 -11.80 -13.26
C LEU A 5 14.14 -12.86 -12.30
N ILE A 6 15.27 -13.47 -12.65
CA ILE A 6 15.97 -14.44 -11.79
C ILE A 6 16.46 -13.78 -10.50
N VAL A 7 17.07 -12.59 -10.59
CA VAL A 7 17.53 -11.83 -9.42
C VAL A 7 16.36 -11.46 -8.52
N ILE A 8 15.25 -10.97 -9.08
CA ILE A 8 14.03 -10.68 -8.31
C ILE A 8 13.45 -11.93 -7.66
N SER A 9 13.45 -13.06 -8.37
CA SER A 9 12.92 -14.31 -7.83
C SER A 9 13.78 -14.84 -6.68
N ILE A 10 15.11 -14.74 -6.79
CA ILE A 10 16.05 -15.12 -5.73
C ILE A 10 15.88 -14.18 -4.52
N LEU A 11 15.77 -12.88 -4.76
CA LEU A 11 15.59 -11.89 -3.69
C LEU A 11 14.26 -12.08 -2.96
N PHE A 12 13.19 -12.39 -3.69
CA PHE A 12 11.89 -12.71 -3.13
C PHE A 12 11.92 -14.00 -2.31
N LEU A 13 12.58 -15.05 -2.82
CA LEU A 13 12.75 -16.31 -2.10
C LEU A 13 13.53 -16.11 -0.80
N LEU A 14 14.61 -15.33 -0.85
CA LEU A 14 15.41 -15.02 0.34
C LEU A 14 14.61 -14.20 1.36
N PHE A 15 13.84 -13.22 0.90
CA PHE A 15 12.91 -12.48 1.74
C PHE A 15 11.88 -13.39 2.41
N ALA A 16 11.29 -14.33 1.66
CA ALA A 16 10.33 -15.29 2.20
C ALA A 16 10.97 -16.20 3.26
N ILE A 17 12.21 -16.67 3.03
CA ILE A 17 12.96 -17.47 4.01
C ILE A 17 13.23 -16.64 5.27
N LEU A 18 13.67 -15.39 5.12
CA LEU A 18 13.88 -14.50 6.27
C LEU A 18 12.56 -14.21 7.01
N ALA A 19 11.45 -14.04 6.31
CA ALA A 19 10.14 -13.87 6.90
C ALA A 19 9.74 -15.11 7.72
N VAL A 20 9.89 -16.31 7.15
CA VAL A 20 9.60 -17.58 7.84
C VAL A 20 10.56 -17.82 9.01
N GLN A 21 11.84 -17.48 8.90
CA GLN A 21 12.78 -17.61 10.01
C GLN A 21 12.53 -16.58 11.12
N ASN A 22 12.13 -15.37 10.77
CA ASN A 22 11.73 -14.32 11.71
C ASN A 22 10.25 -14.43 12.12
N THR A 23 9.67 -15.62 11.95
CA THR A 23 8.34 -15.99 12.46
C THR A 23 8.44 -16.28 13.96
N THR A 24 8.94 -15.30 14.72
CA THR A 24 8.86 -15.34 16.18
C THR A 24 7.42 -15.05 16.55
N THR A 25 6.75 -16.03 17.16
CA THR A 25 5.39 -15.89 17.67
C THR A 25 5.39 -14.83 18.76
N THR A 26 4.74 -13.70 18.50
CA THR A 26 4.57 -12.62 19.46
C THR A 26 3.11 -12.61 19.91
N GLU A 27 2.90 -12.40 21.21
CA GLU A 27 1.55 -12.26 21.74
C GLU A 27 0.97 -10.91 21.35
N LEU A 28 -0.14 -10.94 20.62
CA LEU A 28 -0.86 -9.77 20.17
C LEU A 28 -2.11 -9.62 21.03
N LYS A 29 -2.14 -8.56 21.85
CA LYS A 29 -3.28 -8.23 22.70
C LYS A 29 -4.14 -7.18 22.02
N ILE A 30 -5.28 -7.58 21.47
CA ILE A 30 -6.25 -6.68 20.82
C ILE A 30 -7.47 -6.56 21.72
N PHE A 31 -7.59 -5.45 22.44
CA PHE A 31 -8.68 -5.18 23.41
C PHE A 31 -8.81 -6.30 24.47
N PHE A 32 -9.56 -7.36 24.17
CA PHE A 32 -9.79 -8.52 25.03
C PHE A 32 -9.27 -9.84 24.45
N TRP A 33 -8.70 -9.82 23.24
CA TRP A 33 -8.26 -11.00 22.52
C TRP A 33 -6.74 -11.13 22.62
N ASN A 34 -6.28 -12.34 22.97
CA ASN A 34 -4.87 -12.69 22.96
C ASN A 34 -4.65 -13.63 21.77
N LEU A 35 -3.97 -13.15 20.74
CA LEU A 35 -3.68 -13.93 19.54
C LEU A 35 -2.17 -14.11 19.41
N SER A 36 -1.71 -15.35 19.40
CA SER A 36 -0.30 -15.67 19.16
C SER A 36 -0.08 -15.80 17.66
N ILE A 37 0.47 -14.75 17.05
CA ILE A 37 0.69 -14.68 15.60
C ILE A 37 2.16 -14.33 15.36
N PRO A 38 2.77 -14.83 14.27
CA PRO A 38 4.09 -14.37 13.86
C PRO A 38 4.09 -12.85 13.58
N LEU A 39 5.06 -12.13 14.14
CA LEU A 39 5.16 -10.67 14.00
C LEU A 39 5.23 -10.23 12.53
N ILE A 40 5.87 -11.02 11.68
CA ILE A 40 5.95 -10.76 10.24
C ILE A 40 4.58 -10.74 9.55
N VAL A 41 3.65 -11.61 9.96
CA VAL A 41 2.29 -11.66 9.41
C VAL A 41 1.55 -10.38 9.78
N LEU A 42 1.70 -9.91 11.02
CA LEU A 42 1.11 -8.64 11.46
C LEU A 42 1.64 -7.46 10.63
N ILE A 43 2.96 -7.37 10.43
CA ILE A 43 3.57 -6.30 9.64
C ILE A 43 3.01 -6.31 8.22
N VAL A 44 2.93 -7.49 7.57
CA VAL A 44 2.42 -7.61 6.21
C VAL A 44 0.95 -7.19 6.13
N VAL A 45 0.12 -7.61 7.08
CA VAL A 45 -1.31 -7.23 7.11
C VAL A 45 -1.49 -5.73 7.27
N ILE A 46 -0.79 -5.10 8.23
CA ILE A 46 -0.85 -3.65 8.45
C ILE A 46 -0.35 -2.90 7.22
N PHE A 47 0.74 -3.38 6.61
CA PHE A 47 1.29 -2.78 5.39
C PHE A 47 0.29 -2.81 4.24
N ILE A 48 -0.36 -3.96 3.99
CA ILE A 48 -1.40 -4.08 2.94
C ILE A 48 -2.56 -3.12 3.21
N ILE A 49 -3.05 -3.07 4.46
CA ILE A 49 -4.14 -2.15 4.85
C ILE A 49 -3.72 -0.69 4.59
N GLY A 50 -2.52 -0.29 5.03
CA GLY A 50 -1.99 1.04 4.79
C GLY A 50 -1.83 1.37 3.31
N LEU A 51 -1.37 0.42 2.51
CA LEU A 51 -1.20 0.57 1.05
C LEU A 51 -2.56 0.76 0.37
N VAL A 52 -3.56 -0.06 0.71
CA VAL A 52 -4.93 0.09 0.19
C VAL A 52 -5.50 1.46 0.54
N ILE A 53 -5.38 1.89 1.80
CA ILE A 53 -5.83 3.23 2.23
C ILE A 53 -5.09 4.33 1.46
N GLY A 54 -3.77 4.19 1.27
CA GLY A 54 -2.95 5.15 0.53
C GLY A 54 -3.38 5.29 -0.93
N ILE A 55 -3.64 4.17 -1.61
CA ILE A 55 -4.13 4.17 -3.00
C ILE A 55 -5.50 4.85 -3.09
N ILE A 56 -6.43 4.50 -2.20
CA ILE A 56 -7.77 5.11 -2.17
C ILE A 56 -7.66 6.61 -1.96
N THR A 57 -6.83 7.05 -1.02
CA THR A 57 -6.62 8.46 -0.70
C THR A 57 -6.02 9.23 -1.88
N CYS A 58 -5.00 8.68 -2.54
CA CYS A 58 -4.42 9.28 -3.75
C CYS A 58 -5.46 9.41 -4.88
N SER A 59 -6.24 8.35 -5.13
CA SER A 59 -7.27 8.38 -6.18
C SER A 59 -8.34 9.44 -5.92
N VAL A 60 -8.75 9.61 -4.66
CA VAL A 60 -9.72 10.65 -4.28
C VAL A 60 -9.12 12.04 -4.45
N TYR A 61 -7.86 12.24 -4.07
CA TYR A 61 -7.17 13.53 -4.21
C TYR A 61 -7.01 13.95 -5.67
N GLU A 62 -6.57 13.05 -6.55
CA GLU A 62 -6.42 13.33 -7.99
C GLU A 62 -7.75 13.68 -8.65
N ARG A 63 -8.84 12.99 -8.27
CA ARG A 63 -10.20 13.30 -8.76
C ARG A 63 -10.68 14.68 -8.36
N ARG A 64 -10.32 15.19 -7.17
CA ARG A 64 -10.68 16.54 -6.74
C ARG A 64 -9.91 17.60 -7.53
N LYS A 65 -8.60 17.41 -7.70
CA LYS A 65 -7.74 18.32 -8.47
C LYS A 65 -8.19 18.45 -9.93
N LYS A 66 -8.64 17.36 -10.56
CA LYS A 66 -9.12 17.38 -11.95
C LYS A 66 -10.41 18.19 -12.11
N LYS A 67 -11.31 18.17 -11.11
CA LYS A 67 -12.58 18.93 -11.15
C LYS A 67 -12.38 20.44 -11.01
N GLU A 68 -11.42 20.87 -10.19
CA GLU A 68 -11.08 22.30 -10.05
C GLU A 68 -10.53 22.86 -11.38
N LEU A 69 -9.63 22.12 -12.04
CA LEU A 69 -9.05 22.50 -13.32
C LEU A 69 -10.09 22.55 -14.47
N GLU A 70 -11.06 21.63 -14.48
CA GLU A 70 -12.17 21.65 -15.45
C GLU A 70 -13.10 22.85 -15.24
N THR A 71 -13.34 23.25 -13.99
CA THR A 71 -14.21 24.40 -13.65
C THR A 71 -13.55 25.74 -14.00
N GLU A 72 -12.23 25.86 -13.81
CA GLU A 72 -11.45 27.05 -14.14
C GLU A 72 -11.34 27.27 -15.66
N ASN A 73 -11.13 26.22 -16.45
CA ASN A 73 -11.08 26.31 -17.91
C ASN A 73 -12.43 26.69 -18.54
N HIS A 74 -13.55 26.20 -17.98
CA HIS A 74 -14.88 26.51 -18.48
C HIS A 74 -15.28 27.98 -18.23
N THR A 75 -14.81 28.57 -17.13
CA THR A 75 -15.06 29.97 -16.77
C THR A 75 -14.27 30.93 -17.67
N ASN A 76 -12.98 30.67 -17.88
CA ASN A 76 -12.14 31.49 -18.77
C ASN A 76 -12.60 31.48 -20.25
N SER A 77 -13.23 30.41 -20.73
CA SER A 77 -13.76 30.34 -22.10
C SER A 77 -15.07 31.11 -22.30
N GLN A 78 -15.80 31.44 -21.23
CA GLN A 78 -17.03 32.25 -21.30
C GLN A 78 -16.73 33.75 -21.21
N GLU A 79 -15.65 34.14 -20.53
CA GLU A 79 -15.25 35.54 -20.36
C GLU A 79 -14.57 36.13 -21.62
N ASN A 80 -13.96 35.28 -22.46
CA ASN A 80 -13.23 35.69 -23.66
C ASN A 80 -14.09 35.69 -24.94
N LYS A 81 -15.43 35.74 -24.82
CA LYS A 81 -16.39 35.66 -25.92
C LYS A 81 -17.42 36.79 -25.84
#